data_AF-A0A8T2ZX76-F1
#
_entry.id   AF-A0A8T2ZX76-F1
#
_cell.length_a   1.000
_cell.length_b   1.000
_cell.length_c   1.000
_cell.angle_alpha   90.00
_cell.angle_beta   90.00
_cell.angle_gamma   90.00
#
_symmetry.space_group_name_H-M   'P 1'
#
loop_
_entity.id
_entity.type
_entity.pdbx_description
1 polymer ?
#
loop_
_entity_poly.entity_id
_entity_poly.type
_entity_poly.pdbx_seq_one_letter_code
_entity_poly.pdbx_strand_id
1 'polypeptide(L)'
;MASGSSISSNPMSFKHGLSLWCPQSSPSLHRTLQSSPSSSIGFKTFFRNHVVAASSSSFANENREYVIVGGGNAAGYAARSFVEHGMADGKLCIVTREAYAPYERPALTKAYLFPLDKKPARLPGFHTCVGSGGERQTPDWYKEKGIEMLYEDPVTGIDIEKQTATTISGKLLKYGTLIVATGCSASRFPEKIGGNLPGVHYIRDVADADSLISSLEKAHKLVIVGGGYIGMEVAAAAVAWKLDTTIIFPENHLMQRLFTPSLAQKYEELYQENGVKFIKGASIKNLEASSDGHVAAIKLENGSTIEADTVIIGIGAKPAVGPFERLGLNNSVGGIQVDGQFRTGIPGIFAIGDVAAFPLKMYNRMARVEHVDHARRSAQHCVKSLLTAHTSSYDYLPYFYSRVFEYEGSPRKIWWQFFGDNVGETIQVGNFDPKIATFWIDSGKLKGVLLESGSPEEFQLLPELAKSQPIVDKSKLQSASSVEEALEIARTSLQAAF
;
A
#
# COMPACT_ATOMS: atom_id res chain seq x y z
N MET A 1 -61.29 6.92 -17.98
CA MET A 1 -60.37 8.04 -18.28
C MET A 1 -60.15 8.77 -16.96
N ALA A 2 -59.11 8.41 -16.21
CA ALA A 2 -57.85 9.17 -16.01
C ALA A 2 -58.14 10.55 -15.38
N SER A 3 -57.66 10.95 -14.20
CA SER A 3 -56.41 10.74 -13.44
C SER A 3 -56.69 11.22 -11.98
N GLY A 4 -56.09 10.78 -10.86
CA GLY A 4 -54.79 10.19 -10.58
C GLY A 4 -53.98 11.16 -9.69
N SER A 5 -54.14 11.10 -8.35
CA SER A 5 -53.25 11.81 -7.41
C SER A 5 -52.85 10.88 -6.27
N SER A 6 -51.62 10.37 -6.37
CA SER A 6 -50.98 9.43 -5.47
C SER A 6 -50.17 10.12 -4.36
N ILE A 7 -50.29 9.52 -3.18
CA ILE A 7 -49.42 9.52 -2.00
C ILE A 7 -47.93 9.72 -2.32
N SER A 8 -47.27 10.64 -1.62
CA SER A 8 -45.80 10.69 -1.52
C SER A 8 -45.36 10.36 -0.10
N SER A 9 -45.08 9.07 0.14
CA SER A 9 -44.31 8.59 1.27
C SER A 9 -42.81 8.74 0.96
N ASN A 10 -42.08 9.44 1.82
CA ASN A 10 -40.62 9.48 1.78
C ASN A 10 -40.05 8.08 2.08
N PRO A 11 -39.25 7.46 1.19
CA PRO A 11 -38.50 6.28 1.56
C PRO A 11 -37.20 6.69 2.27
N MET A 12 -36.95 6.03 3.40
CA MET A 12 -35.74 6.11 4.21
C MET A 12 -34.49 5.90 3.35
N SER A 13 -33.54 6.82 3.50
CA SER A 13 -32.18 6.70 2.98
C SER A 13 -31.43 5.55 3.68
N PHE A 14 -31.28 4.41 3.01
CA PHE A 14 -30.33 3.37 3.40
C PHE A 14 -28.90 3.91 3.30
N LYS A 15 -28.27 4.17 4.45
CA LYS A 15 -26.84 4.50 4.53
C LYS A 15 -26.02 3.29 4.05
N HIS A 16 -25.60 3.30 2.79
CA HIS A 16 -24.62 2.35 2.28
C HIS A 16 -23.25 2.70 2.90
N GLY A 17 -22.66 1.76 3.64
CA GLY A 17 -21.27 1.88 4.10
C GLY A 17 -20.32 1.99 2.90
N LEU A 18 -19.33 2.88 2.99
CA LEU A 18 -18.33 3.05 1.94
C LEU A 18 -17.32 1.89 1.99
N SER A 19 -17.30 1.08 0.93
CA SER A 19 -16.36 -0.02 0.76
C SER A 19 -14.91 0.45 0.82
N LEU A 20 -14.04 -0.34 1.44
CA LEU A 20 -12.58 -0.17 1.50
C LEU A 20 -11.97 -0.03 0.09
N TRP A 21 -12.59 -0.69 -0.88
CA TRP A 21 -12.14 -0.79 -2.27
C TRP A 21 -12.75 0.29 -3.17
N CYS A 22 -13.59 1.15 -2.61
CA CYS A 22 -14.02 2.40 -3.23
C CYS A 22 -13.18 3.56 -2.66
N PRO A 23 -12.70 4.49 -3.49
CA PRO A 23 -12.03 5.69 -3.00
C PRO A 23 -13.01 6.72 -2.45
N GLN A 24 -12.54 7.53 -1.49
CA GLN A 24 -13.03 8.88 -1.29
C GLN A 24 -12.09 9.85 -2.02
N SER A 25 -12.66 10.78 -2.77
CA SER A 25 -11.96 12.00 -3.19
C SER A 25 -11.79 12.90 -1.95
N SER A 26 -10.56 13.12 -1.50
CA SER A 26 -10.29 14.31 -0.69
C SER A 26 -10.40 15.54 -1.61
N PRO A 27 -11.03 16.65 -1.18
CA PRO A 27 -11.16 17.83 -2.03
C PRO A 27 -9.77 18.38 -2.37
N SER A 28 -9.42 18.35 -3.66
CA SER A 28 -8.25 19.01 -4.19
C SER A 28 -8.44 20.52 -4.10
N LEU A 29 -7.58 21.19 -3.34
CA LEU A 29 -7.40 22.63 -3.47
C LEU A 29 -6.80 22.90 -4.86
N HIS A 30 -7.64 23.33 -5.80
CA HIS A 30 -7.18 23.85 -7.09
C HIS A 30 -6.24 25.04 -6.85
N ARG A 31 -5.06 25.01 -7.45
CA ARG A 31 -4.30 26.24 -7.70
C ARG A 31 -3.72 26.24 -9.11
N THR A 32 -4.07 27.33 -9.78
CA THR A 32 -3.60 27.82 -11.06
C THR A 32 -2.07 27.97 -11.07
N LEU A 33 -1.45 27.43 -12.12
CA LEU A 33 -0.02 27.61 -12.42
C LEU A 33 0.20 29.02 -12.99
N GLN A 34 1.09 29.79 -12.37
CA GLN A 34 1.80 30.89 -13.02
C GLN A 34 3.29 30.58 -12.94
N SER A 35 3.91 30.54 -14.11
CA SER A 35 5.35 30.33 -14.31
C SER A 35 6.11 31.63 -14.11
N SER A 36 7.29 31.54 -13.52
CA SER A 36 8.33 32.57 -13.61
C SER A 36 9.70 31.86 -13.56
N PRO A 37 10.69 32.25 -14.37
CA PRO A 37 11.95 31.54 -14.48
C PRO A 37 12.96 32.03 -13.43
N SER A 38 13.66 31.11 -12.79
CA SER A 38 14.89 31.42 -12.05
C SER A 38 16.06 30.68 -12.68
N SER A 39 17.09 31.46 -13.03
CA SER A 39 18.40 31.01 -13.47
C SER A 39 19.24 30.56 -12.28
N SER A 40 19.92 29.41 -12.38
CA SER A 40 20.99 29.05 -11.44
C SER A 40 22.23 28.52 -12.16
N ILE A 41 23.35 29.11 -11.76
CA ILE A 41 24.73 28.86 -12.16
C ILE A 41 25.17 27.48 -11.69
N GLY A 42 25.85 26.73 -12.56
CA GLY A 42 26.32 25.38 -12.28
C GLY A 42 27.65 25.33 -11.53
N PHE A 43 27.76 24.37 -10.61
CA PHE A 43 29.04 23.86 -10.13
C PHE A 43 29.20 22.41 -10.58
N LYS A 44 30.32 22.12 -11.28
CA LYS A 44 30.73 20.78 -11.70
C LYS A 44 31.58 20.15 -10.62
N THR A 45 31.20 18.98 -10.14
CA THR A 45 32.08 18.07 -9.39
C THR A 45 32.28 16.80 -10.22
N PHE A 46 33.55 16.49 -10.51
CA PHE A 46 33.97 15.28 -11.22
C PHE A 46 34.08 14.12 -10.23
N PHE A 47 33.39 13.02 -10.50
CA PHE A 47 33.69 11.72 -9.88
C PHE A 47 34.38 10.82 -10.91
N ARG A 48 35.53 10.25 -10.51
CA ARG A 48 36.32 9.30 -11.29
C ARG A 48 35.76 7.88 -11.08
N ASN A 49 35.32 7.23 -12.15
CA ASN A 49 34.97 5.81 -12.15
C ASN A 49 36.21 4.96 -12.43
N HIS A 50 36.46 3.95 -11.59
CA HIS A 50 37.34 2.83 -11.91
C HIS A 50 36.51 1.71 -12.56
N VAL A 51 36.87 1.34 -13.79
CA VAL A 51 36.30 0.22 -14.52
C VAL A 51 37.18 -1.02 -14.28
N VAL A 52 36.60 -2.10 -13.77
CA VAL A 52 37.20 -3.44 -13.81
C VAL A 52 36.32 -4.28 -14.72
N ALA A 53 36.89 -4.72 -15.84
CA ALA A 53 36.21 -5.51 -16.86
C ALA A 53 36.07 -6.97 -16.40
N ALA A 54 34.83 -7.46 -16.36
CA ALA A 54 34.50 -8.88 -16.42
C ALA A 54 33.58 -9.08 -17.62
N SER A 55 33.89 -10.08 -18.43
CA SER A 55 33.27 -10.41 -19.72
C SER A 55 31.74 -10.42 -19.65
N SER A 56 31.14 -9.37 -20.19
CA SER A 56 29.71 -9.19 -20.29
C SER A 56 29.25 -9.60 -21.69
N SER A 57 28.40 -10.63 -21.79
CA SER A 57 27.39 -10.65 -22.86
C SER A 57 26.32 -9.61 -22.51
N SER A 58 26.74 -8.35 -22.40
CA SER A 58 25.91 -7.19 -22.09
C SER A 58 25.24 -6.71 -23.35
N PHE A 59 23.91 -6.59 -23.33
CA PHE A 59 23.06 -5.77 -24.19
C PHE A 59 23.84 -5.01 -25.29
N ALA A 60 24.11 -5.68 -26.40
CA ALA A 60 24.84 -5.08 -27.53
C ALA A 60 23.98 -4.05 -28.29
N ASN A 61 22.70 -3.88 -27.90
CA ASN A 61 21.72 -3.01 -28.54
C ASN A 61 21.03 -2.14 -27.48
N GLU A 62 20.77 -0.88 -27.81
CA GLU A 62 20.01 0.06 -26.97
C GLU A 62 18.51 -0.29 -26.91
N ASN A 63 18.06 -1.27 -27.69
CA ASN A 63 16.67 -1.74 -27.72
C ASN A 63 16.47 -2.86 -26.70
N ARG A 64 15.49 -2.69 -25.81
CA ARG A 64 15.05 -3.73 -24.87
C ARG A 64 13.71 -4.29 -25.32
N GLU A 65 13.53 -5.61 -25.23
CA GLU A 65 12.24 -6.23 -25.55
C GLU A 65 11.20 -5.83 -24.51
N TYR A 66 11.59 -5.80 -23.23
CA TYR A 66 10.75 -5.43 -22.11
C TYR A 66 11.43 -4.37 -21.23
N VAL A 67 10.71 -3.30 -20.91
CA VAL A 67 11.12 -2.30 -19.93
C VAL A 67 10.07 -2.21 -18.82
N ILE A 68 10.49 -2.42 -17.58
CA ILE A 68 9.66 -2.18 -16.39
C ILE A 68 10.12 -0.86 -15.76
N VAL A 69 9.17 0.05 -15.52
CA VAL A 69 9.44 1.31 -14.81
C VAL A 69 8.91 1.24 -13.38
N GLY A 70 9.82 1.35 -12.42
CA GLY A 70 9.61 1.16 -11.00
C GLY A 70 10.34 -0.09 -10.50
N GLY A 71 11.01 0.01 -9.35
CA GLY A 71 11.74 -1.11 -8.72
C GLY A 71 11.06 -1.68 -7.48
N GLY A 72 9.73 -1.58 -7.37
CA GLY A 72 8.98 -2.10 -6.21
C GLY A 72 8.61 -3.58 -6.31
N ASN A 73 7.76 -4.04 -5.39
CA ASN A 73 7.25 -5.42 -5.35
C ASN A 73 6.72 -5.91 -6.70
N ALA A 74 5.83 -5.14 -7.34
CA ALA A 74 5.27 -5.52 -8.64
C ALA A 74 6.37 -5.78 -9.70
N ALA A 75 7.45 -5.00 -9.70
CA ALA A 75 8.55 -5.19 -10.64
C ALA A 75 9.37 -6.45 -10.36
N GLY A 76 9.70 -6.73 -9.09
CA GLY A 76 10.43 -7.97 -8.73
C GLY A 76 9.64 -9.24 -9.07
N TYR A 77 8.33 -9.22 -8.82
CA TYR A 77 7.45 -10.34 -9.17
C TYR A 77 7.18 -10.46 -10.67
N ALA A 78 7.17 -9.35 -11.41
CA ALA A 78 7.13 -9.38 -12.88
C ALA A 78 8.44 -9.98 -13.43
N ALA A 79 9.60 -9.56 -12.90
CA ALA A 79 10.91 -10.10 -13.26
C ALA A 79 10.99 -11.61 -13.02
N ARG A 80 10.51 -12.08 -11.86
CA ARG A 80 10.37 -13.52 -11.57
C ARG A 80 9.55 -14.21 -12.66
N SER A 81 8.39 -13.65 -13.00
CA SER A 81 7.51 -14.25 -14.00
C SER A 81 8.16 -14.29 -15.39
N PHE A 82 8.90 -13.26 -15.80
CA PHE A 82 9.68 -13.29 -17.05
C PHE A 82 10.75 -14.38 -17.04
N VAL A 83 11.45 -14.57 -15.91
CA VAL A 83 12.43 -15.64 -15.74
C VAL A 83 11.77 -17.02 -15.84
N GLU A 84 10.63 -17.23 -15.19
CA GLU A 84 9.86 -18.49 -15.25
C GLU A 84 9.42 -18.85 -16.68
N HIS A 85 9.24 -17.84 -17.55
CA HIS A 85 8.88 -18.04 -18.96
C HIS A 85 10.09 -18.02 -19.92
N GLY A 86 11.32 -17.90 -19.41
CA GLY A 86 12.53 -17.86 -20.25
C GLY A 86 12.67 -16.59 -21.09
N MET A 87 12.06 -15.47 -20.68
CA MET A 87 11.98 -14.23 -21.46
C MET A 87 12.72 -13.04 -20.81
N ALA A 88 13.51 -13.27 -19.77
CA ALA A 88 14.23 -12.23 -19.05
C ALA A 88 15.65 -11.94 -19.60
N ASP A 89 16.45 -12.99 -19.81
CA ASP A 89 17.88 -12.89 -20.09
C ASP A 89 18.19 -12.08 -21.37
N GLY A 90 18.93 -10.98 -21.21
CA GLY A 90 19.30 -10.06 -22.29
C GLY A 90 18.14 -9.28 -22.89
N LYS A 91 16.94 -9.37 -22.31
CA LYS A 91 15.69 -8.83 -22.87
C LYS A 91 14.99 -7.84 -21.95
N LEU A 92 15.09 -8.05 -20.64
CA LEU A 92 14.40 -7.29 -19.62
C LEU A 92 15.30 -6.22 -19.00
N CYS A 93 14.80 -4.98 -18.95
CA CYS A 93 15.38 -3.90 -18.17
C CYS A 93 14.38 -3.40 -17.13
N ILE A 94 14.87 -3.12 -15.92
CA ILE A 94 14.10 -2.48 -14.86
C ILE A 94 14.77 -1.16 -14.52
N VAL A 95 13.97 -0.09 -14.57
CA VAL A 95 14.39 1.26 -14.23
C VAL A 95 13.78 1.65 -12.91
N THR A 96 14.57 2.07 -11.94
CA THR A 96 14.09 2.42 -10.60
C THR A 96 14.68 3.73 -10.12
N ARG A 97 13.89 4.45 -9.30
CA ARG A 97 14.35 5.66 -8.61
C ARG A 97 15.17 5.37 -7.35
N GLU A 98 15.14 4.13 -6.88
CA GLU A 98 15.76 3.71 -5.62
C GLU A 98 17.12 3.06 -5.89
N ALA A 99 18.02 3.14 -4.90
CA ALA A 99 19.36 2.53 -4.96
C ALA A 99 19.38 1.01 -4.73
N TYR A 100 18.20 0.37 -4.62
CA TYR A 100 18.07 -1.02 -4.20
C TYR A 100 17.34 -1.87 -5.24
N ALA A 101 17.77 -3.13 -5.37
CA ALA A 101 16.98 -4.16 -6.07
C ALA A 101 15.61 -4.35 -5.38
N PRO A 102 14.56 -4.77 -6.10
CA PRO A 102 13.22 -4.92 -5.55
C PRO A 102 13.16 -5.70 -4.22
N TYR A 103 12.32 -5.21 -3.29
CA TYR A 103 12.18 -5.75 -1.93
C TYR A 103 10.74 -5.66 -1.40
N GLU A 104 10.45 -6.40 -0.34
CA GLU A 104 9.16 -6.44 0.35
C GLU A 104 8.95 -5.17 1.19
N ARG A 105 8.27 -4.16 0.63
CA ARG A 105 8.00 -2.87 1.29
C ARG A 105 7.28 -2.99 2.64
N PRO A 106 6.39 -3.96 2.90
CA PRO A 106 5.76 -4.10 4.21
C PRO A 106 6.74 -4.27 5.39
N ALA A 107 7.99 -4.66 5.13
CA ALA A 107 9.02 -4.73 6.17
C ALA A 107 9.37 -3.34 6.74
N LEU A 108 9.30 -2.29 5.91
CA LEU A 108 9.78 -0.93 6.23
C LEU A 108 9.04 -0.26 7.36
N THR A 109 7.78 -0.60 7.62
CA THR A 109 6.97 -0.07 8.74
C THR A 109 6.85 -1.06 9.91
N LYS A 110 7.51 -2.21 9.82
CA LYS A 110 7.42 -3.30 10.80
C LYS A 110 8.80 -3.59 11.39
N ALA A 111 9.31 -4.81 11.18
CA ALA A 111 10.58 -5.26 11.74
C ALA A 111 11.78 -4.40 11.32
N TYR A 112 11.71 -3.64 10.21
CA TYR A 112 12.76 -2.72 9.84
C TYR A 112 12.91 -1.57 10.84
N LEU A 113 11.80 -1.06 11.40
CA LEU A 113 11.81 0.06 12.33
C LEU A 113 12.17 -0.32 13.76
N PHE A 114 12.39 -1.59 14.09
CA PHE A 114 12.72 -1.96 15.47
C PHE A 114 14.13 -1.47 15.86
N PRO A 115 14.37 -1.18 17.16
CA PRO A 115 15.72 -0.86 17.63
C PRO A 115 16.65 -2.07 17.51
N LEU A 116 17.97 -1.83 17.54
CA LEU A 116 18.99 -2.85 17.25
C LEU A 116 18.92 -4.07 18.18
N ASP A 117 18.60 -3.87 19.47
CA ASP A 117 18.44 -4.94 20.46
C ASP A 117 17.22 -5.83 20.19
N LYS A 118 16.34 -5.43 19.27
CA LYS A 118 15.15 -6.17 18.82
C LYS A 118 15.34 -6.87 17.48
N LYS A 119 16.59 -7.04 17.03
CA LYS A 119 16.98 -7.80 15.83
C LYS A 119 16.19 -7.36 14.59
N PRO A 120 16.31 -6.10 14.18
CA PRO A 120 15.46 -5.57 13.13
C PRO A 120 15.78 -6.20 11.77
N ALA A 121 14.78 -6.27 10.89
CA ALA A 121 14.96 -6.78 9.54
C ALA A 121 15.83 -5.81 8.72
N ARG A 122 16.81 -6.34 7.97
CA ARG A 122 17.69 -5.56 7.08
C ARG A 122 17.81 -6.24 5.72
N LEU A 123 18.11 -5.46 4.68
CA LEU A 123 18.52 -6.02 3.39
C LEU A 123 19.84 -6.77 3.59
N PRO A 124 20.08 -7.90 2.89
CA PRO A 124 19.26 -8.47 1.83
C PRO A 124 18.09 -9.37 2.32
N GLY A 125 17.82 -9.44 3.63
CA GLY A 125 16.91 -10.41 4.25
C GLY A 125 15.45 -10.37 3.78
N PHE A 126 15.01 -9.26 3.18
CA PHE A 126 13.64 -9.06 2.70
C PHE A 126 13.53 -8.60 1.24
N HIS A 127 14.51 -8.94 0.38
CA HIS A 127 14.30 -8.85 -1.06
C HIS A 127 13.07 -9.66 -1.52
N THR A 128 12.49 -9.30 -2.67
CA THR A 128 11.24 -9.92 -3.16
C THR A 128 11.31 -11.44 -3.22
N CYS A 129 10.12 -12.07 -3.15
CA CYS A 129 9.87 -13.52 -3.09
C CYS A 129 10.05 -14.18 -1.72
N VAL A 130 10.69 -13.54 -0.72
CA VAL A 130 10.71 -14.11 0.64
C VAL A 130 9.31 -14.21 1.26
N GLY A 131 8.43 -13.24 0.95
CA GLY A 131 7.10 -13.14 1.55
C GLY A 131 6.02 -14.01 0.90
N SER A 132 6.35 -14.69 -0.20
CA SER A 132 5.45 -15.60 -0.93
C SER A 132 6.03 -17.00 -1.14
N GLY A 133 7.25 -17.24 -0.64
CA GLY A 133 8.08 -18.37 -1.05
C GLY A 133 8.73 -18.17 -2.43
N GLY A 134 9.92 -18.75 -2.59
CA GLY A 134 10.73 -18.67 -3.81
C GLY A 134 12.18 -18.29 -3.54
N GLU A 135 12.96 -18.24 -4.62
CA GLU A 135 14.34 -17.76 -4.60
C GLU A 135 14.38 -16.26 -4.28
N ARG A 136 15.22 -15.86 -3.33
CA ARG A 136 15.38 -14.45 -2.94
C ARG A 136 16.05 -13.68 -4.06
N GLN A 137 15.40 -12.62 -4.54
CA GLN A 137 15.89 -11.82 -5.66
C GLN A 137 16.84 -10.71 -5.18
N THR A 138 18.06 -11.08 -4.76
CA THR A 138 19.14 -10.14 -4.42
C THR A 138 19.66 -9.40 -5.67
N PRO A 139 20.50 -8.35 -5.54
CA PRO A 139 21.12 -7.72 -6.72
C PRO A 139 21.85 -8.72 -7.63
N ASP A 140 22.55 -9.70 -7.06
CA ASP A 140 23.25 -10.75 -7.83
C ASP A 140 22.27 -11.62 -8.62
N TRP A 141 21.10 -11.92 -8.08
CA TRP A 141 20.07 -12.68 -8.79
C TRP A 141 19.66 -11.99 -10.10
N TYR A 142 19.44 -10.67 -10.09
CA TYR A 142 19.07 -9.96 -11.32
C TYR A 142 20.19 -10.03 -12.38
N LYS A 143 21.44 -9.91 -11.94
CA LYS A 143 22.62 -10.05 -12.81
C LYS A 143 22.73 -11.45 -13.40
N GLU A 144 22.58 -12.49 -12.58
CA GLU A 144 22.62 -13.90 -13.00
C GLU A 144 21.50 -14.28 -13.96
N LYS A 145 20.32 -13.64 -13.84
CA LYS A 145 19.21 -13.83 -14.78
C LYS A 145 19.28 -12.93 -16.03
N GLY A 146 20.39 -12.21 -16.21
CA GLY A 146 20.60 -11.35 -17.39
C GLY A 146 19.68 -10.13 -17.47
N ILE A 147 19.19 -9.63 -16.33
CA ILE A 147 18.29 -8.48 -16.25
C ILE A 147 19.11 -7.20 -16.06
N GLU A 148 18.91 -6.20 -16.92
CA GLU A 148 19.54 -4.87 -16.76
C GLU A 148 18.80 -4.09 -15.66
N MET A 149 19.52 -3.71 -14.60
CA MET A 149 18.99 -2.82 -13.57
C MET A 149 19.57 -1.42 -13.74
N LEU A 150 18.70 -0.41 -13.85
CA LEU A 150 19.07 1.01 -13.84
C LEU A 150 18.58 1.63 -12.53
N TYR A 151 19.50 1.77 -11.58
CA TYR A 151 19.24 2.32 -10.25
C TYR A 151 19.33 3.85 -10.25
N GLU A 152 18.58 4.48 -9.34
CA GLU A 152 18.59 5.93 -9.11
C GLU A 152 18.38 6.78 -10.37
N ASP A 153 17.74 6.22 -11.41
CA ASP A 153 17.57 6.85 -12.71
C ASP A 153 16.09 6.85 -13.13
N PRO A 154 15.19 7.52 -12.38
CA PRO A 154 13.76 7.52 -12.66
C PRO A 154 13.44 7.97 -14.09
N VAL A 155 12.44 7.34 -14.70
CA VAL A 155 11.85 7.80 -15.96
C VAL A 155 11.13 9.13 -15.72
N THR A 156 11.41 10.11 -16.56
CA THR A 156 10.84 11.47 -16.52
C THR A 156 9.86 11.74 -17.66
N GLY A 157 9.89 10.92 -18.72
CA GLY A 157 8.97 11.04 -19.84
C GLY A 157 8.91 9.79 -20.71
N ILE A 158 7.82 9.69 -21.46
CA ILE A 158 7.65 8.68 -22.52
C ILE A 158 7.22 9.34 -23.83
N ASP A 159 7.72 8.78 -24.93
CA ASP A 159 7.29 9.04 -26.30
C ASP A 159 6.63 7.76 -26.83
N ILE A 160 5.31 7.79 -26.95
CA ILE A 160 4.48 6.65 -27.34
C ILE A 160 4.72 6.28 -28.81
N GLU A 161 4.87 7.28 -29.68
CA GLU A 161 5.04 7.06 -31.13
C GLU A 161 6.40 6.43 -31.43
N LYS A 162 7.45 6.88 -30.73
CA LYS A 162 8.81 6.33 -30.88
C LYS A 162 9.07 5.11 -30.03
N GLN A 163 8.15 4.75 -29.13
CA GLN A 163 8.30 3.68 -28.14
C GLN A 163 9.57 3.85 -27.30
N THR A 164 9.74 5.04 -26.71
CA THR A 164 10.92 5.35 -25.89
C THR A 164 10.54 5.92 -24.53
N ALA A 165 11.34 5.59 -23.51
CA ALA A 165 11.30 6.21 -22.19
C ALA A 165 12.59 7.00 -21.96
N THR A 166 12.47 8.21 -21.42
CA THR A 166 13.61 9.07 -21.08
C THR A 166 13.81 9.04 -19.57
N THR A 167 15.04 8.80 -19.11
CA THR A 167 15.39 8.82 -17.69
C THR A 167 15.93 10.19 -17.26
N ILE A 168 16.08 10.44 -15.96
CA ILE A 168 16.59 11.71 -15.44
C ILE A 168 18.06 11.95 -15.84
N SER A 169 18.85 10.90 -16.03
CA SER A 169 20.22 11.00 -16.56
C SER A 169 20.28 11.39 -18.04
N GLY A 170 19.13 11.39 -18.73
CA GLY A 170 19.02 11.65 -20.16
C GLY A 170 19.15 10.39 -21.03
N LYS A 171 19.24 9.19 -20.43
CA LYS A 171 19.26 7.94 -21.19
C LYS A 171 17.91 7.73 -21.90
N LEU A 172 17.98 7.37 -23.17
CA LEU A 172 16.80 7.02 -23.97
C LEU A 172 16.71 5.49 -24.06
N LEU A 173 15.60 4.94 -23.57
CA LEU A 173 15.35 3.51 -23.54
C LEU A 173 14.26 3.17 -24.56
N LYS A 174 14.65 2.54 -25.67
CA LYS A 174 13.67 2.00 -26.62
C LYS A 174 13.13 0.68 -26.10
N TYR A 175 11.80 0.52 -26.15
CA TYR A 175 11.11 -0.65 -25.64
C TYR A 175 10.24 -1.33 -26.71
N GLY A 176 10.17 -2.66 -26.68
CA GLY A 176 9.10 -3.40 -27.37
C GLY A 176 7.79 -3.35 -26.56
N THR A 177 7.90 -3.61 -25.26
CA THR A 177 6.81 -3.49 -24.29
C THR A 177 7.25 -2.66 -23.08
N LEU A 178 6.37 -1.76 -22.62
CA LEU A 178 6.56 -0.97 -21.42
C LEU A 178 5.58 -1.40 -20.33
N ILE A 179 6.08 -1.71 -19.13
CA ILE A 179 5.27 -2.04 -17.96
C ILE A 179 5.49 -0.96 -16.89
N VAL A 180 4.45 -0.19 -16.59
CA VAL A 180 4.47 0.85 -15.55
C VAL A 180 4.15 0.21 -14.19
N ALA A 181 5.16 0.10 -13.34
CA ALA A 181 5.12 -0.49 -12.00
C ALA A 181 5.57 0.53 -10.92
N THR A 182 5.26 1.81 -11.12
CA THR A 182 5.70 2.94 -10.27
C THR A 182 5.02 2.98 -8.90
N GLY A 183 3.93 2.23 -8.72
CA GLY A 183 3.19 2.15 -7.46
C GLY A 183 2.65 3.51 -7.00
N CYS A 184 2.73 3.77 -5.69
CA CYS A 184 2.34 5.04 -5.08
C CYS A 184 3.52 5.78 -4.43
N SER A 185 3.34 7.08 -4.21
CA SER A 185 4.14 7.94 -3.33
C SER A 185 3.35 8.29 -2.05
N ALA A 186 4.05 8.51 -0.93
CA ALA A 186 3.41 9.01 0.29
C ALA A 186 2.79 10.39 0.06
N SER A 187 1.61 10.65 0.64
CA SER A 187 1.01 11.98 0.67
C SER A 187 1.81 12.88 1.61
N ARG A 188 2.25 14.03 1.10
CA ARG A 188 3.10 14.98 1.84
C ARG A 188 2.34 16.24 2.26
N PHE A 189 2.69 16.78 3.41
CA PHE A 189 2.26 18.12 3.80
C PHE A 189 2.99 19.18 2.97
N PRO A 190 2.32 20.28 2.60
CA PRO A 190 2.98 21.42 1.98
C PRO A 190 4.11 21.99 2.86
N GLU A 191 5.18 22.46 2.23
CA GLU A 191 6.30 23.12 2.92
C GLU A 191 5.83 24.30 3.78
N LYS A 192 4.87 25.10 3.28
CA LYS A 192 4.29 26.25 4.00
C LYS A 192 3.62 25.92 5.34
N ILE A 193 3.29 24.65 5.59
CA ILE A 193 2.75 24.21 6.88
C ILE A 193 3.78 23.37 7.67
N GLY A 194 5.05 23.42 7.28
CA GLY A 194 6.17 22.74 7.93
C GLY A 194 6.43 21.32 7.44
N GLY A 195 5.86 20.90 6.31
CA GLY A 195 5.98 19.52 5.80
C GLY A 195 7.40 19.04 5.46
N ASN A 196 8.38 19.96 5.40
CA ASN A 196 9.79 19.70 5.11
C ASN A 196 10.72 20.09 6.27
N LEU A 197 10.19 20.39 7.46
CA LEU A 197 11.04 20.71 8.61
C LEU A 197 11.94 19.50 8.96
N PRO A 198 13.22 19.71 9.31
CA PRO A 198 14.04 18.68 9.94
C PRO A 198 13.31 18.03 11.13
N GLY A 199 13.32 16.70 11.20
CA GLY A 199 12.54 15.91 12.18
C GLY A 199 11.12 15.53 11.70
N VAL A 200 10.68 16.03 10.54
CA VAL A 200 9.44 15.57 9.88
C VAL A 200 9.75 14.49 8.86
N HIS A 201 9.15 13.33 9.03
CA HIS A 201 9.40 12.13 8.25
C HIS A 201 8.15 11.62 7.54
N TYR A 202 8.40 10.90 6.46
CA TYR A 202 7.44 10.09 5.72
C TYR A 202 8.04 8.70 5.58
N ILE A 203 7.24 7.70 5.19
CA ILE A 203 7.79 6.36 4.96
C ILE A 203 7.19 5.69 3.72
N ARG A 204 8.03 5.49 2.70
CA ARG A 204 7.66 4.74 1.49
C ARG A 204 8.77 3.84 0.94
N ASP A 205 10.02 4.24 1.11
CA ASP A 205 11.20 3.52 0.64
C ASP A 205 12.27 3.39 1.73
N VAL A 206 13.38 2.72 1.41
CA VAL A 206 14.47 2.46 2.37
C VAL A 206 15.10 3.76 2.87
N ALA A 207 15.28 4.75 1.99
CA ALA A 207 15.86 6.03 2.37
C ALA A 207 14.98 6.79 3.38
N ASP A 208 13.67 6.80 3.16
CA ASP A 208 12.71 7.31 4.13
C ASP A 208 12.81 6.56 5.49
N ALA A 209 12.91 5.22 5.47
CA ALA A 209 12.98 4.39 6.67
C ALA A 209 14.30 4.59 7.45
N ASP A 210 15.43 4.71 6.77
CA ASP A 210 16.75 4.99 7.37
C ASP A 210 16.78 6.38 8.01
N SER A 211 16.22 7.39 7.33
CA SER A 211 16.05 8.73 7.88
C SER A 211 15.22 8.70 9.16
N LEU A 212 14.11 7.97 9.15
CA LEU A 212 13.26 7.84 10.31
C LEU A 212 13.97 7.15 11.48
N ILE A 213 14.65 6.02 11.25
CA ILE A 213 15.41 5.31 12.31
C ILE A 213 16.43 6.24 12.97
N SER A 214 17.17 7.00 12.15
CA SER A 214 18.16 7.97 12.64
C SER A 214 17.56 9.06 13.55
N SER A 215 16.28 9.37 13.34
CA SER A 215 15.52 10.29 14.20
C SER A 215 15.02 9.60 15.46
N LEU A 216 14.47 8.38 15.34
CA LEU A 216 13.94 7.61 16.48
C LEU A 216 15.01 7.30 17.53
N GLU A 217 16.27 7.12 17.12
CA GLU A 217 17.41 6.93 18.03
C GLU A 217 17.64 8.11 18.99
N LYS A 218 17.19 9.31 18.62
CA LYS A 218 17.41 10.56 19.36
C LYS A 218 16.11 11.16 19.88
N ALA A 219 14.96 10.61 19.48
CA ALA A 219 13.66 11.14 19.79
C ALA A 219 13.33 10.95 21.27
N HIS A 220 12.54 11.88 21.81
CA HIS A 220 11.87 11.72 23.09
C HIS A 220 10.35 11.78 22.91
N LYS A 221 9.86 12.71 22.09
CA LYS A 221 8.45 12.93 21.80
C LYS A 221 8.16 12.70 20.33
N LEU A 222 7.57 11.55 20.04
CA LEU A 222 7.13 11.17 18.70
C LEU A 222 5.66 11.51 18.52
N VAL A 223 5.34 12.24 17.45
CA VAL A 223 3.96 12.38 17.00
C VAL A 223 3.74 11.76 15.63
N ILE A 224 2.71 10.94 15.52
CA ILE A 224 2.28 10.29 14.30
C ILE A 224 0.99 10.96 13.84
N VAL A 225 0.99 11.49 12.63
CA VAL A 225 -0.18 12.10 12.00
C VAL A 225 -0.82 11.10 11.04
N GLY A 226 -2.00 10.60 11.40
CA GLY A 226 -2.79 9.65 10.63
C GLY A 226 -3.09 8.36 11.40
N GLY A 227 -4.37 8.01 11.52
CA GLY A 227 -4.88 6.84 12.24
C GLY A 227 -5.07 5.59 11.37
N GLY A 228 -4.37 5.50 10.24
CA GLY A 228 -4.44 4.37 9.30
C GLY A 228 -3.36 3.31 9.55
N TYR A 229 -3.25 2.36 8.61
CA TYR A 229 -2.29 1.25 8.65
C TYR A 229 -0.86 1.67 9.01
N ILE A 230 -0.32 2.62 8.25
CA ILE A 230 1.06 3.08 8.43
C ILE A 230 1.24 3.71 9.81
N GLY A 231 0.30 4.56 10.24
CA GLY A 231 0.36 5.20 11.55
C GLY A 231 0.34 4.19 12.70
N MET A 232 -0.52 3.18 12.61
CA MET A 232 -0.58 2.09 13.59
C MET A 232 0.70 1.24 13.61
N GLU A 233 1.19 0.81 12.44
CA GLU A 233 2.39 -0.02 12.36
C GLU A 233 3.63 0.70 12.90
N VAL A 234 3.79 1.99 12.55
CA VAL A 234 4.86 2.84 13.08
C VAL A 234 4.71 3.05 14.59
N ALA A 235 3.51 3.32 15.10
CA ALA A 235 3.29 3.47 16.53
C ALA A 235 3.62 2.19 17.30
N ALA A 236 3.25 1.02 16.78
CA ALA A 236 3.59 -0.25 17.39
C ALA A 236 5.10 -0.53 17.38
N ALA A 237 5.81 -0.10 16.33
CA ALA A 237 7.27 -0.14 16.31
C ALA A 237 7.88 0.84 17.33
N ALA A 238 7.34 2.06 17.43
CA ALA A 238 7.78 3.10 18.37
C ALA A 238 7.66 2.70 19.84
N VAL A 239 6.70 1.85 20.20
CA VAL A 239 6.62 1.25 21.54
C VAL A 239 7.90 0.50 21.90
N ALA A 240 8.53 -0.20 20.93
CA ALA A 240 9.79 -0.90 21.18
C ALA A 240 10.97 0.06 21.48
N TRP A 241 10.87 1.32 21.04
CA TRP A 241 11.84 2.38 21.33
C TRP A 241 11.58 3.10 22.66
N LYS A 242 10.45 2.82 23.34
CA LYS A 242 10.03 3.46 24.60
C LYS A 242 9.89 4.99 24.50
N LEU A 243 9.43 5.49 23.36
CA LEU A 243 9.20 6.91 23.09
C LEU A 243 7.85 7.38 23.64
N ASP A 244 7.75 8.66 24.06
CA ASP A 244 6.46 9.30 24.32
C ASP A 244 5.74 9.50 22.98
N THR A 245 4.81 8.59 22.67
CA THR A 245 4.19 8.49 21.34
C THR A 245 2.74 8.96 21.38
N THR A 246 2.40 9.91 20.53
CA THR A 246 1.01 10.36 20.32
C THR A 246 0.58 10.18 18.88
N ILE A 247 -0.60 9.60 18.64
CA ILE A 247 -1.22 9.56 17.31
C ILE A 247 -2.34 10.62 17.22
N ILE A 248 -2.29 11.44 16.18
CA ILE A 248 -3.27 12.49 15.89
C ILE A 248 -3.97 12.19 14.57
N PHE A 249 -5.29 12.20 14.55
CA PHE A 249 -6.07 11.98 13.33
C PHE A 249 -7.47 12.61 13.38
N PRO A 250 -8.05 12.98 12.22
CA PRO A 250 -9.34 13.67 12.17
C PRO A 250 -10.55 12.74 12.34
N GLU A 251 -10.39 11.42 12.17
CA GLU A 251 -11.47 10.46 12.30
C GLU A 251 -11.87 10.18 13.77
N ASN A 252 -13.01 9.52 13.95
CA ASN A 252 -13.54 9.19 15.28
C ASN A 252 -12.83 8.00 15.94
N HIS A 253 -12.24 7.13 15.13
CA HIS A 253 -11.50 5.96 15.59
C HIS A 253 -10.43 5.55 14.57
N LEU A 254 -9.44 4.77 15.03
CA LEU A 254 -8.42 4.19 14.17
C LEU A 254 -9.04 3.36 13.03
N MET A 255 -8.33 3.31 11.91
CA MET A 255 -8.65 2.41 10.79
C MET A 255 -10.08 2.55 10.28
N GLN A 256 -10.60 3.79 10.27
CA GLN A 256 -11.98 4.16 9.91
C GLN A 256 -12.52 3.52 8.63
N ARG A 257 -11.64 3.17 7.68
CA ARG A 257 -11.99 2.54 6.40
C ARG A 257 -12.32 1.05 6.49
N LEU A 258 -11.91 0.35 7.55
CA LEU A 258 -12.13 -1.09 7.71
C LEU A 258 -12.65 -1.46 9.09
N PHE A 259 -12.07 -0.92 10.17
CA PHE A 259 -12.48 -1.31 11.51
C PHE A 259 -13.86 -0.76 11.83
N THR A 260 -14.65 -1.57 12.53
CA THR A 260 -15.86 -1.08 13.21
C THR A 260 -15.46 -0.25 14.42
N PRO A 261 -16.33 0.64 14.94
CA PRO A 261 -16.02 1.39 16.15
C PRO A 261 -15.64 0.51 17.35
N SER A 262 -16.34 -0.62 17.52
CA SER A 262 -16.06 -1.59 18.60
C SER A 262 -14.72 -2.30 18.43
N LEU A 263 -14.35 -2.68 17.21
CA LEU A 263 -13.06 -3.29 16.93
C LEU A 263 -11.94 -2.26 17.13
N ALA A 264 -12.12 -1.04 16.61
CA ALA A 264 -11.14 0.03 16.75
C ALA A 264 -10.88 0.38 18.22
N GLN A 265 -11.93 0.42 19.06
CA GLN A 265 -11.78 0.63 20.50
C GLN A 265 -10.85 -0.41 21.15
N LYS A 266 -10.96 -1.69 20.78
CA LYS A 266 -10.10 -2.75 21.33
C LYS A 266 -8.62 -2.56 20.97
N TYR A 267 -8.35 -2.09 19.75
CA TYR A 267 -6.99 -1.73 19.36
C TYR A 267 -6.51 -0.46 20.05
N GLU A 268 -7.35 0.57 20.18
CA GLU A 268 -7.00 1.79 20.91
C GLU A 268 -6.64 1.49 22.37
N GLU A 269 -7.43 0.66 23.05
CA GLU A 269 -7.18 0.17 24.41
C GLU A 269 -5.80 -0.53 24.50
N LEU A 270 -5.50 -1.48 23.61
CA LEU A 270 -4.20 -2.17 23.56
C LEU A 270 -3.03 -1.20 23.34
N TYR A 271 -3.18 -0.23 22.43
CA TYR A 271 -2.12 0.75 22.17
C TYR A 271 -1.91 1.67 23.39
N GLN A 272 -2.99 2.05 24.09
CA GLN A 272 -2.93 2.84 25.32
C GLN A 272 -2.27 2.08 26.47
N GLU A 273 -2.56 0.79 26.62
CA GLU A 273 -1.88 -0.10 27.57
C GLU A 273 -0.37 -0.15 27.32
N ASN A 274 0.05 -0.01 26.06
CA ASN A 274 1.45 0.09 25.64
C ASN A 274 2.01 1.53 25.68
N GLY A 275 1.28 2.49 26.25
CA GLY A 275 1.73 3.86 26.49
C GLY A 275 1.48 4.85 25.34
N VAL A 276 0.77 4.46 24.29
CA VAL A 276 0.45 5.34 23.15
C VAL A 276 -0.74 6.24 23.49
N LYS A 277 -0.61 7.53 23.20
CA LYS A 277 -1.68 8.53 23.39
C LYS A 277 -2.43 8.77 22.08
N PHE A 278 -3.71 9.12 22.20
CA PHE A 278 -4.57 9.41 21.04
C PHE A 278 -5.19 10.80 21.13
N ILE A 279 -5.13 11.53 20.02
CA ILE A 279 -5.88 12.78 19.80
C ILE A 279 -6.75 12.59 18.56
N LYS A 280 -7.99 12.16 18.80
CA LYS A 280 -9.00 11.86 17.76
C LYS A 280 -9.79 13.12 17.40
N GLY A 281 -10.40 13.17 16.22
CA GLY A 281 -11.20 14.32 15.79
C GLY A 281 -10.39 15.61 15.59
N ALA A 282 -9.06 15.52 15.46
CA ALA A 282 -8.17 16.67 15.39
C ALA A 282 -7.53 16.83 14.01
N SER A 283 -7.47 18.07 13.52
CA SER A 283 -6.81 18.44 12.27
C SER A 283 -5.56 19.27 12.54
N ILE A 284 -4.51 19.04 11.74
CA ILE A 284 -3.26 19.76 11.82
C ILE A 284 -3.38 21.10 11.09
N LYS A 285 -3.04 22.19 11.76
CA LYS A 285 -2.95 23.52 11.16
C LYS A 285 -1.58 23.75 10.53
N ASN A 286 -0.52 23.60 11.33
CA ASN A 286 0.87 23.69 10.88
C ASN A 286 1.82 23.02 11.88
N LEU A 287 3.03 22.70 11.42
CA LEU A 287 4.16 22.32 12.26
C LEU A 287 4.97 23.58 12.57
N GLU A 288 5.49 23.68 13.79
CA GLU A 288 6.30 24.79 14.28
C GLU A 288 7.73 24.32 14.50
N ALA A 289 8.69 25.18 14.11
CA ALA A 289 10.11 24.92 14.25
C ALA A 289 10.67 25.55 15.54
N SER A 290 11.64 24.91 16.17
CA SER A 290 12.51 25.51 17.16
C SER A 290 13.49 26.50 16.52
N SER A 291 14.25 27.21 17.35
CA SER A 291 15.27 28.17 16.94
C SER A 291 16.39 27.60 16.07
N ASP A 292 16.62 26.29 16.12
CA ASP A 292 17.59 25.55 15.29
C ASP A 292 16.96 25.02 13.99
N GLY A 293 15.69 25.33 13.72
CA GLY A 293 14.96 24.95 12.52
C GLY A 293 14.34 23.56 12.55
N HIS A 294 14.52 22.74 13.59
CA HIS A 294 13.89 21.43 13.71
C HIS A 294 12.43 21.54 14.14
N VAL A 295 11.61 20.53 13.83
CA VAL A 295 10.24 20.46 14.37
C VAL A 295 10.28 20.42 15.90
N ALA A 296 9.44 21.23 16.53
CA ALA A 296 9.33 21.32 17.98
C ALA A 296 7.88 21.15 18.46
N ALA A 297 6.91 21.47 17.61
CA ALA A 297 5.50 21.35 17.96
C ALA A 297 4.58 21.21 16.75
N ILE A 298 3.37 20.74 17.03
CA ILE A 298 2.25 20.63 16.11
C ILE A 298 1.13 21.53 16.59
N LYS A 299 0.74 22.50 15.76
CA LYS A 299 -0.43 23.34 15.98
C LYS A 299 -1.67 22.65 15.43
N LEU A 300 -2.70 22.51 16.25
CA LEU A 300 -3.99 22.00 15.84
C LEU A 300 -4.94 23.15 15.46
N GLU A 301 -5.94 22.86 14.63
CA GLU A 301 -6.94 23.86 14.21
C GLU A 301 -7.78 24.41 15.37
N ASN A 302 -7.93 23.65 16.46
CA ASN A 302 -8.61 24.11 17.68
C ASN A 302 -7.74 25.02 18.57
N GLY A 303 -6.53 25.37 18.15
CA GLY A 303 -5.60 26.24 18.87
C GLY A 303 -4.64 25.52 19.82
N SER A 304 -4.90 24.26 20.16
CA SER A 304 -4.00 23.43 20.98
C SER A 304 -2.66 23.21 20.29
N THR A 305 -1.62 23.01 21.10
CA THR A 305 -0.25 22.79 20.64
C THR A 305 0.29 21.52 21.30
N ILE A 306 0.86 20.62 20.50
CA ILE A 306 1.42 19.34 20.96
C ILE A 306 2.92 19.35 20.68
N GLU A 307 3.74 19.22 21.72
CA GLU A 307 5.21 19.17 21.56
C GLU A 307 5.66 17.87 20.88
N ALA A 308 6.62 17.99 19.96
CA ALA A 308 7.18 16.86 19.23
C ALA A 308 8.59 17.20 18.73
N ASP A 309 9.55 16.30 18.92
CA ASP A 309 10.90 16.42 18.34
C ASP A 309 11.06 15.54 17.09
N THR A 310 10.16 14.57 16.90
CA THR A 310 10.03 13.76 15.69
C THR A 310 8.57 13.67 15.29
N VAL A 311 8.26 13.89 14.01
CA VAL A 311 6.91 13.78 13.46
C VAL A 311 6.91 12.82 12.27
N ILE A 312 5.95 11.91 12.22
CA ILE A 312 5.74 11.02 11.06
C ILE A 312 4.37 11.29 10.47
N ILE A 313 4.33 11.55 9.16
CA ILE A 313 3.10 11.82 8.44
C ILE A 313 2.69 10.58 7.64
N GLY A 314 1.61 9.93 8.09
CA GLY A 314 1.03 8.71 7.53
C GLY A 314 -0.40 8.92 7.03
N ILE A 315 -0.64 9.97 6.25
CA ILE A 315 -1.99 10.41 5.81
C ILE A 315 -2.44 9.81 4.46
N GLY A 316 -1.89 8.66 4.09
CA GLY A 316 -2.21 7.93 2.85
C GLY A 316 -1.20 8.14 1.74
N ALA A 317 -1.54 7.63 0.55
CA ALA A 317 -0.65 7.59 -0.61
C ALA A 317 -1.39 8.02 -1.89
N LYS A 318 -0.63 8.36 -2.92
CA LYS A 318 -1.13 8.74 -4.24
C LYS A 318 -0.44 7.91 -5.33
N PRO A 319 -1.16 7.44 -6.36
CA PRO A 319 -0.55 6.70 -7.46
C PRO A 319 0.48 7.58 -8.18
N ALA A 320 1.67 7.04 -8.42
CA ALA A 320 2.80 7.74 -9.02
C ALA A 320 2.69 7.74 -10.55
N VAL A 321 1.84 8.63 -11.07
CA VAL A 321 1.44 8.65 -12.49
C VAL A 321 2.17 9.70 -13.35
N GLY A 322 3.01 10.56 -12.77
CA GLY A 322 3.50 11.80 -13.42
C GLY A 322 3.89 11.68 -14.90
N PRO A 323 4.95 10.91 -15.27
CA PRO A 323 5.35 10.76 -16.67
C PRO A 323 4.34 10.00 -17.56
N PHE A 324 3.30 9.41 -16.97
CA PHE A 324 2.41 8.40 -17.54
C PHE A 324 0.96 8.85 -17.63
N GLU A 325 0.63 10.10 -17.29
CA GLU A 325 -0.76 10.60 -17.30
C GLU A 325 -1.42 10.45 -18.68
N ARG A 326 -0.64 10.57 -19.76
CA ARG A 326 -1.09 10.39 -21.15
C ARG A 326 -1.53 8.97 -21.50
N LEU A 327 -1.28 7.98 -20.64
CA LEU A 327 -1.76 6.60 -20.83
C LEU A 327 -3.26 6.43 -20.52
N GLY A 328 -3.89 7.47 -19.95
CA GLY A 328 -5.28 7.44 -19.53
C GLY A 328 -5.42 7.13 -18.06
N LEU A 329 -5.90 8.10 -17.29
CA LEU A 329 -6.16 7.95 -15.86
C LEU A 329 -7.62 7.58 -15.61
N ASN A 330 -7.85 6.73 -14.62
CA ASN A 330 -9.21 6.49 -14.17
C ASN A 330 -9.69 7.65 -13.27
N ASN A 331 -10.73 8.35 -13.69
CA ASN A 331 -11.25 9.51 -12.96
C ASN A 331 -11.96 9.16 -11.65
N SER A 332 -12.42 7.91 -11.50
CA SER A 332 -13.16 7.48 -10.32
C SER A 332 -12.21 7.04 -9.20
N VAL A 333 -11.20 6.23 -9.52
CA VAL A 333 -10.32 5.61 -8.52
C VAL A 333 -8.86 6.10 -8.53
N GLY A 334 -8.53 6.99 -9.46
CA GLY A 334 -7.16 7.43 -9.72
C GLY A 334 -6.31 6.31 -10.31
N GLY A 335 -5.07 6.64 -10.71
CA GLY A 335 -4.15 5.66 -11.30
C GLY A 335 -4.38 5.44 -12.80
N ILE A 336 -3.51 4.64 -13.41
CA ILE A 336 -3.53 4.33 -14.84
C ILE A 336 -4.62 3.30 -15.10
N GLN A 337 -5.55 3.61 -15.99
CA GLN A 337 -6.64 2.71 -16.34
C GLN A 337 -6.12 1.53 -17.18
N VAL A 338 -6.50 0.33 -16.77
CA VAL A 338 -6.16 -0.90 -17.49
C VAL A 338 -7.36 -1.83 -17.64
N ASP A 339 -7.27 -2.76 -18.59
CA ASP A 339 -8.22 -3.86 -18.74
C ASP A 339 -7.94 -5.03 -17.77
N GLY A 340 -8.71 -6.12 -17.89
CA GLY A 340 -8.56 -7.32 -17.08
C GLY A 340 -7.26 -8.12 -17.34
N GLN A 341 -6.43 -7.71 -18.30
CA GLN A 341 -5.12 -8.26 -18.61
C GLN A 341 -4.00 -7.24 -18.33
N PHE A 342 -4.31 -6.15 -17.63
CA PHE A 342 -3.41 -5.05 -17.27
C PHE A 342 -2.87 -4.23 -18.47
N ARG A 343 -3.53 -4.29 -19.62
CA ARG A 343 -3.20 -3.46 -20.79
C ARG A 343 -3.80 -2.07 -20.61
N THR A 344 -3.03 -1.05 -20.95
CA THR A 344 -3.57 0.31 -21.10
C THR A 344 -4.31 0.45 -22.43
N GLY A 345 -4.91 1.62 -22.69
CA GLY A 345 -5.47 1.93 -24.01
C GLY A 345 -4.42 2.06 -25.13
N ILE A 346 -3.13 2.09 -24.78
CA ILE A 346 -2.02 2.23 -25.73
C ILE A 346 -1.38 0.85 -25.97
N PRO A 347 -1.31 0.36 -27.23
CA PRO A 347 -0.70 -0.93 -27.54
C PRO A 347 0.75 -1.03 -27.05
N GLY A 348 1.10 -2.17 -26.46
CA GLY A 348 2.45 -2.42 -25.93
C GLY A 348 2.75 -1.75 -24.60
N ILE A 349 1.78 -1.08 -23.96
CA ILE A 349 1.95 -0.45 -22.65
C ILE A 349 0.97 -1.05 -21.63
N PHE A 350 1.51 -1.45 -20.48
CA PHE A 350 0.81 -2.10 -19.38
C PHE A 350 1.06 -1.32 -18.08
N ALA A 351 0.21 -1.52 -17.06
CA ALA A 351 0.45 -1.00 -15.72
C ALA A 351 0.05 -2.03 -14.65
N ILE A 352 0.86 -2.18 -13.59
CA ILE A 352 0.67 -3.21 -12.55
C ILE A 352 0.93 -2.68 -11.13
N GLY A 353 0.39 -3.36 -10.13
CA GLY A 353 0.48 -2.96 -8.72
C GLY A 353 -0.31 -1.68 -8.40
N ASP A 354 0.08 -0.97 -7.33
CA ASP A 354 -0.72 0.13 -6.75
C ASP A 354 -1.08 1.28 -7.71
N VAL A 355 -0.37 1.42 -8.83
CA VAL A 355 -0.62 2.47 -9.83
C VAL A 355 -1.79 2.12 -10.77
N ALA A 356 -2.15 0.85 -10.87
CA ALA A 356 -3.13 0.35 -11.83
C ALA A 356 -4.57 0.44 -11.29
N ALA A 357 -5.45 1.05 -12.06
CA ALA A 357 -6.89 0.99 -11.88
C ALA A 357 -7.46 -0.09 -12.80
N PHE A 358 -7.96 -1.19 -12.21
CA PHE A 358 -8.37 -2.39 -12.94
C PHE A 358 -9.84 -2.75 -12.66
N PRO A 359 -10.49 -3.50 -13.56
CA PRO A 359 -11.82 -4.04 -13.31
C PRO A 359 -11.78 -5.13 -12.24
N LEU A 360 -12.32 -4.86 -11.06
CA LEU A 360 -12.53 -5.84 -10.00
C LEU A 360 -13.79 -6.66 -10.32
N LYS A 361 -13.59 -7.73 -11.10
CA LYS A 361 -14.66 -8.56 -11.68
C LYS A 361 -15.70 -9.01 -10.65
N MET A 362 -15.26 -9.47 -9.48
CA MET A 362 -16.14 -10.01 -8.44
C MET A 362 -17.23 -9.03 -8.00
N TYR A 363 -16.95 -7.73 -8.02
CA TYR A 363 -17.88 -6.67 -7.61
C TYR A 363 -18.33 -5.78 -8.77
N ASN A 364 -18.00 -6.17 -10.01
CA ASN A 364 -18.34 -5.45 -11.23
C ASN A 364 -18.08 -3.93 -11.15
N ARG A 365 -16.90 -3.53 -10.64
CA ARG A 365 -16.49 -2.13 -10.50
C ARG A 365 -15.02 -1.93 -10.82
N MET A 366 -14.64 -0.69 -11.11
CA MET A 366 -13.22 -0.30 -11.12
C MET A 366 -12.68 -0.21 -9.69
N ALA A 367 -11.47 -0.68 -9.49
CA ALA A 367 -10.77 -0.58 -8.22
C ALA A 367 -9.29 -0.25 -8.43
N ARG A 368 -8.68 0.32 -7.40
CA ARG A 368 -7.24 0.47 -7.26
C ARG A 368 -6.86 -0.05 -5.88
N VAL A 369 -5.92 -0.98 -5.83
CA VAL A 369 -5.59 -1.72 -4.60
C VAL A 369 -4.15 -1.46 -4.21
N GLU A 370 -3.95 -0.94 -3.00
CA GLU A 370 -2.63 -0.63 -2.42
C GLU A 370 -2.21 -1.75 -1.48
N HIS A 371 -1.86 -2.92 -2.03
CA HIS A 371 -1.55 -4.10 -1.22
C HIS A 371 -0.50 -4.99 -1.89
N VAL A 372 0.37 -5.60 -1.07
CA VAL A 372 1.48 -6.42 -1.55
C VAL A 372 0.99 -7.65 -2.32
N ASP A 373 -0.08 -8.30 -1.88
CA ASP A 373 -0.66 -9.45 -2.61
C ASP A 373 -1.16 -9.05 -4.00
N HIS A 374 -1.80 -7.87 -4.12
CA HIS A 374 -2.21 -7.35 -5.41
C HIS A 374 -0.99 -7.07 -6.30
N ALA A 375 0.07 -6.44 -5.77
CA ALA A 375 1.30 -6.20 -6.51
C ALA A 375 1.92 -7.51 -7.06
N ARG A 376 1.93 -8.57 -6.26
CA ARG A 376 2.41 -9.90 -6.66
C ARG A 376 1.56 -10.52 -7.78
N ARG A 377 0.25 -10.60 -7.53
CA ARG A 377 -0.70 -11.28 -8.41
C ARG A 377 -0.90 -10.54 -9.73
N SER A 378 -0.97 -9.20 -9.71
CA SER A 378 -1.08 -8.39 -10.92
C SER A 378 0.15 -8.52 -11.82
N ALA A 379 1.35 -8.55 -11.23
CA ALA A 379 2.58 -8.75 -11.96
C ALA A 379 2.62 -10.10 -12.69
N GLN A 380 2.34 -11.19 -11.96
CA GLN A 380 2.27 -12.55 -12.53
C GLN A 380 1.20 -12.66 -13.62
N HIS A 381 0.01 -12.11 -13.37
CA HIS A 381 -1.09 -12.12 -14.33
C HIS A 381 -0.73 -11.36 -15.61
N CYS A 382 -0.20 -10.14 -15.48
CA CYS A 382 0.20 -9.31 -16.60
C CYS A 382 1.25 -10.00 -17.48
N VAL A 383 2.32 -10.54 -16.89
CA VAL A 383 3.39 -11.20 -17.66
C VAL A 383 2.86 -12.46 -18.34
N LYS A 384 2.06 -13.26 -17.64
CA LYS A 384 1.39 -14.42 -18.26
C LYS A 384 0.48 -14.01 -19.42
N SER A 385 -0.32 -12.95 -19.26
CA SER A 385 -1.20 -12.41 -20.30
C SER A 385 -0.46 -11.81 -21.49
N LEU A 386 0.74 -11.27 -21.25
CA LEU A 386 1.62 -10.74 -22.30
C LEU A 386 2.25 -11.87 -23.12
N LEU A 387 2.72 -12.93 -22.45
CA LEU A 387 3.51 -13.99 -23.10
C LEU A 387 2.66 -15.17 -23.61
N THR A 388 1.37 -15.24 -23.27
CA THR A 388 0.49 -16.35 -23.68
C THR A 388 -0.76 -15.84 -24.40
N ALA A 389 -1.18 -16.57 -25.45
CA ALA A 389 -2.28 -16.15 -26.33
C ALA A 389 -3.67 -16.16 -25.64
N HIS A 390 -3.84 -16.89 -24.54
CA HIS A 390 -5.13 -17.08 -23.88
C HIS A 390 -4.99 -16.94 -22.36
N THR A 391 -5.41 -15.79 -21.82
CA THR A 391 -5.59 -15.59 -20.38
C THR A 391 -6.96 -15.02 -20.09
N SER A 392 -7.60 -15.52 -19.03
CA SER A 392 -8.84 -14.95 -18.53
C SER A 392 -8.61 -13.56 -17.93
N SER A 393 -9.69 -12.82 -17.70
CA SER A 393 -9.63 -11.59 -16.90
C SER A 393 -9.11 -11.89 -15.49
N TYR A 394 -8.35 -10.95 -14.93
CA TYR A 394 -7.78 -11.01 -13.59
C TYR A 394 -8.85 -11.31 -12.52
N ASP A 395 -8.71 -12.46 -11.86
CA ASP A 395 -9.57 -12.89 -10.76
C ASP A 395 -8.89 -12.54 -9.42
N TYR A 396 -9.33 -11.42 -8.84
CA TYR A 396 -8.82 -10.90 -7.58
C TYR A 396 -9.90 -10.94 -6.51
N LEU A 397 -9.61 -11.67 -5.43
CA LEU A 397 -10.37 -11.60 -4.19
C LEU A 397 -9.72 -10.52 -3.33
N PRO A 398 -10.43 -9.44 -2.97
CA PRO A 398 -9.86 -8.41 -2.13
C PRO A 398 -9.43 -8.94 -0.77
N TYR A 399 -8.20 -8.60 -0.40
CA TYR A 399 -7.50 -9.13 0.75
C TYR A 399 -6.64 -8.02 1.37
N PHE A 400 -6.62 -7.97 2.70
CA PHE A 400 -5.70 -7.13 3.45
C PHE A 400 -5.27 -7.82 4.74
N TYR A 401 -4.08 -7.50 5.22
CA TYR A 401 -3.62 -7.90 6.54
C TYR A 401 -2.81 -6.78 7.19
N SER A 402 -2.68 -6.85 8.51
CA SER A 402 -1.61 -6.15 9.21
C SER A 402 -1.13 -6.98 10.38
N ARG A 403 0.08 -6.69 10.81
CA ARG A 403 0.73 -7.31 11.96
C ARG A 403 1.51 -6.25 12.71
N VAL A 404 1.32 -6.21 14.02
CA VAL A 404 1.88 -5.19 14.90
C VAL A 404 2.35 -5.80 16.20
N PHE A 405 3.26 -5.10 16.89
CA PHE A 405 3.90 -5.56 18.13
C PHE A 405 4.67 -6.88 17.98
N GLU A 406 5.23 -7.17 16.79
CA GLU A 406 5.96 -8.42 16.50
C GLU A 406 7.43 -8.44 17.00
N TYR A 407 7.81 -7.56 17.93
CA TYR A 407 9.18 -7.48 18.46
C TYR A 407 9.41 -8.43 19.65
N GLU A 408 10.68 -8.74 19.91
CA GLU A 408 11.09 -9.59 21.04
C GLU A 408 10.80 -8.91 22.39
N GLY A 409 10.02 -9.59 23.24
CA GLY A 409 9.57 -9.07 24.54
C GLY A 409 8.24 -8.31 24.48
N SER A 410 7.58 -8.24 23.33
CA SER A 410 6.20 -7.74 23.26
C SER A 410 5.25 -8.61 24.10
N PRO A 411 4.35 -8.02 24.91
CA PRO A 411 3.41 -8.78 25.73
C PRO A 411 2.39 -9.54 24.87
N ARG A 412 2.04 -9.00 23.70
CA ARG A 412 1.09 -9.61 22.78
C ARG A 412 1.41 -9.23 21.33
N LYS A 413 1.60 -10.23 20.48
CA LYS A 413 1.71 -10.05 19.03
C LYS A 413 0.32 -10.02 18.43
N ILE A 414 0.08 -9.11 17.50
CA ILE A 414 -1.21 -8.99 16.83
C ILE A 414 -1.03 -9.25 15.35
N TRP A 415 -1.91 -10.08 14.80
CA TRP A 415 -2.02 -10.30 13.37
C TRP A 415 -3.47 -10.57 13.01
N TRP A 416 -3.91 -9.99 11.91
CA TRP A 416 -5.26 -10.21 11.42
C TRP A 416 -5.27 -10.26 9.90
N GLN A 417 -6.27 -10.95 9.36
CA GLN A 417 -6.54 -11.03 7.93
C GLN A 417 -7.99 -10.64 7.66
N PHE A 418 -8.19 -9.88 6.59
CA PHE A 418 -9.50 -9.52 6.08
C PHE A 418 -9.63 -9.98 4.63
N PHE A 419 -10.73 -10.64 4.31
CA PHE A 419 -11.10 -11.00 2.94
C PHE A 419 -12.50 -10.49 2.61
N GLY A 420 -12.70 -10.07 1.35
CA GLY A 420 -14.00 -9.69 0.81
C GLY A 420 -14.29 -8.19 0.88
N ASP A 421 -15.56 -7.82 1.04
CA ASP A 421 -16.04 -6.43 1.09
C ASP A 421 -16.60 -6.09 2.46
N ASN A 422 -16.41 -4.85 2.91
CA ASN A 422 -16.81 -4.36 4.22
C ASN A 422 -18.12 -3.54 4.13
N VAL A 423 -19.12 -4.09 3.44
CA VAL A 423 -20.43 -3.47 3.23
C VAL A 423 -21.53 -4.21 4.00
N GLY A 424 -22.61 -3.51 4.31
CA GLY A 424 -23.73 -4.05 5.07
C GLY A 424 -23.56 -3.90 6.58
N GLU A 425 -24.29 -4.71 7.34
CA GLU A 425 -24.21 -4.73 8.80
C GLU A 425 -23.05 -5.62 9.29
N THR A 426 -22.61 -5.39 10.51
CA THR A 426 -21.48 -6.12 11.10
C THR A 426 -21.91 -6.93 12.31
N ILE A 427 -21.50 -8.21 12.35
CA ILE A 427 -21.55 -9.04 13.55
C ILE A 427 -20.12 -9.24 14.03
N GLN A 428 -19.82 -8.84 15.26
CA GLN A 428 -18.53 -9.03 15.89
C GLN A 428 -18.66 -10.11 16.97
N VAL A 429 -17.76 -11.09 16.95
CA VAL A 429 -17.75 -12.21 17.91
C VAL A 429 -16.35 -12.34 18.50
N GLY A 430 -16.27 -12.65 19.79
CA GLY A 430 -15.02 -12.70 20.55
C GLY A 430 -14.72 -11.41 21.31
N ASN A 431 -13.73 -11.49 22.19
CA ASN A 431 -13.37 -10.47 23.17
C ASN A 431 -12.00 -9.82 22.90
N PHE A 432 -11.43 -10.04 21.70
CA PHE A 432 -10.11 -9.58 21.27
C PHE A 432 -8.93 -10.31 21.90
N ASP A 433 -9.02 -10.83 23.11
CA ASP A 433 -7.97 -11.63 23.75
C ASP A 433 -8.53 -12.99 24.21
N PRO A 434 -8.26 -14.10 23.49
CA PRO A 434 -7.20 -14.22 22.47
C PRO A 434 -7.61 -13.84 21.05
N LYS A 435 -8.91 -13.81 20.71
CA LYS A 435 -9.38 -13.66 19.32
C LYS A 435 -10.58 -12.74 19.18
N ILE A 436 -10.73 -12.20 17.98
CA ILE A 436 -11.96 -11.54 17.54
C ILE A 436 -12.19 -11.77 16.04
N ALA A 437 -13.45 -11.93 15.67
CA ALA A 437 -13.89 -11.97 14.29
C ALA A 437 -14.93 -10.88 14.04
N THR A 438 -14.94 -10.31 12.84
CA THR A 438 -15.99 -9.41 12.37
C THR A 438 -16.49 -9.90 11.01
N PHE A 439 -17.79 -10.08 10.89
CA PHE A 439 -18.47 -10.53 9.67
C PHE A 439 -19.30 -9.38 9.10
N TRP A 440 -19.08 -9.04 7.83
CA TRP A 440 -19.89 -8.07 7.10
C TRP A 440 -20.96 -8.80 6.30
N ILE A 441 -22.21 -8.41 6.50
CA ILE A 441 -23.36 -9.10 5.93
C ILE A 441 -24.26 -8.08 5.21
N ASP A 442 -24.48 -8.29 3.92
CA ASP A 442 -25.36 -7.47 3.11
C ASP A 442 -26.38 -8.35 2.40
N SER A 443 -27.66 -7.96 2.47
CA SER A 443 -28.77 -8.74 1.90
C SER A 443 -28.75 -10.24 2.30
N GLY A 444 -28.34 -10.53 3.54
CA GLY A 444 -28.24 -11.89 4.09
C GLY A 444 -26.97 -12.66 3.70
N LYS A 445 -26.14 -12.13 2.79
CA LYS A 445 -24.91 -12.78 2.33
C LYS A 445 -23.70 -12.27 3.08
N LEU A 446 -22.80 -13.18 3.45
CA LEU A 446 -21.49 -12.82 3.99
C LEU A 446 -20.65 -12.17 2.89
N LYS A 447 -20.33 -10.89 3.04
CA LYS A 447 -19.57 -10.11 2.05
C LYS A 447 -18.08 -10.06 2.37
N GLY A 448 -17.75 -10.03 3.64
CA GLY A 448 -16.38 -10.00 4.12
C GLY A 448 -16.24 -10.51 5.54
N VAL A 449 -15.02 -10.91 5.86
CA VAL A 449 -14.67 -11.48 7.16
C VAL A 449 -13.28 -11.00 7.56
N LEU A 450 -13.17 -10.47 8.78
CA LEU A 450 -11.90 -10.19 9.44
C LEU A 450 -11.74 -11.18 10.59
N LEU A 451 -10.56 -11.78 10.68
CA LEU A 451 -10.16 -12.62 11.81
C LEU A 451 -8.82 -12.13 12.36
N GLU A 452 -8.76 -11.94 13.66
CA GLU A 452 -7.54 -11.64 14.41
C GLU A 452 -7.12 -12.87 15.22
N SER A 453 -5.80 -13.10 15.31
CA SER A 453 -5.20 -14.23 16.03
C SER A 453 -5.71 -15.62 15.59
N GLY A 454 -6.14 -15.75 14.33
CA GLY A 454 -6.59 -17.00 13.75
C GLY A 454 -5.49 -18.07 13.62
N SER A 455 -5.88 -19.34 13.69
CA SER A 455 -5.04 -20.48 13.32
C SER A 455 -4.84 -20.54 11.79
N PRO A 456 -3.84 -21.31 11.31
CA PRO A 456 -3.66 -21.54 9.88
C PRO A 456 -4.92 -22.09 9.18
N GLU A 457 -5.62 -23.03 9.80
CA GLU A 457 -6.85 -23.65 9.28
C GLU A 457 -8.00 -22.65 9.25
N GLU A 458 -8.12 -21.82 10.29
CA GLU A 458 -9.13 -20.76 10.31
C GLU A 458 -8.87 -19.77 9.19
N PHE A 459 -7.63 -19.29 9.00
CA PHE A 459 -7.31 -18.37 7.91
C PHE A 459 -7.53 -18.94 6.51
N GLN A 460 -7.41 -20.26 6.32
CA GLN A 460 -7.74 -20.92 5.05
C GLN A 460 -9.24 -20.85 4.72
N LEU A 461 -10.12 -20.80 5.72
CA LEU A 461 -11.57 -20.71 5.53
C LEU A 461 -12.03 -19.34 5.00
N LEU A 462 -11.39 -18.25 5.44
CA LEU A 462 -11.80 -16.87 5.12
C LEU A 462 -11.95 -16.59 3.61
N PRO A 463 -10.97 -16.92 2.74
CA PRO A 463 -11.12 -16.66 1.33
C PRO A 463 -12.26 -17.47 0.69
N GLU A 464 -12.56 -18.68 1.18
CA GLU A 464 -13.69 -19.48 0.71
C GLU A 464 -15.02 -18.81 1.02
N LEU A 465 -15.19 -18.34 2.27
CA LEU A 465 -16.36 -17.58 2.71
C LEU A 465 -16.54 -16.30 1.90
N ALA A 466 -15.48 -15.50 1.80
CA ALA A 466 -15.52 -14.22 1.11
C ALA A 466 -15.82 -14.40 -0.39
N LYS A 467 -15.28 -15.44 -1.04
CA LYS A 467 -15.46 -15.69 -2.47
C LYS A 467 -16.85 -16.22 -2.81
N SER A 468 -17.38 -17.15 -2.02
CA SER A 468 -18.69 -17.78 -2.25
C SER A 468 -19.87 -16.91 -1.81
N GLN A 469 -19.65 -16.02 -0.83
CA GLN A 469 -20.67 -15.15 -0.25
C GLN A 469 -21.96 -15.88 0.16
N PRO A 470 -21.85 -16.90 1.04
CA PRO A 470 -22.99 -17.72 1.41
C PRO A 470 -24.05 -16.89 2.15
N ILE A 471 -25.30 -17.35 2.12
CA ILE A 471 -26.34 -16.83 2.98
C ILE A 471 -26.09 -17.35 4.40
N VAL A 472 -25.98 -16.45 5.37
CA VAL A 472 -25.66 -16.80 6.76
C VAL A 472 -26.82 -16.52 7.72
N ASP A 473 -27.00 -17.40 8.70
CA ASP A 473 -27.97 -17.21 9.77
C ASP A 473 -27.43 -16.20 10.80
N LYS A 474 -27.88 -14.95 10.64
CA LYS A 474 -27.46 -13.83 11.51
C LYS A 474 -27.78 -14.06 12.97
N SER A 475 -28.90 -14.72 13.27
CA SER A 475 -29.31 -14.95 14.66
C SER A 475 -28.36 -15.91 15.36
N LYS A 476 -27.95 -16.99 14.67
CA LYS A 476 -26.93 -17.92 15.15
C LYS A 476 -25.57 -17.26 15.32
N LEU A 477 -25.15 -16.45 14.34
CA LEU A 477 -23.88 -15.73 14.43
C LEU A 477 -23.86 -14.74 15.61
N GLN A 478 -24.97 -14.04 15.88
CA GLN A 478 -25.09 -13.14 17.02
C GLN A 478 -25.09 -13.87 18.37
N SER A 479 -25.64 -15.08 18.41
CA SER A 479 -25.65 -15.91 19.63
C SER A 479 -24.38 -16.75 19.83
N ALA A 480 -23.43 -16.71 18.89
CA ALA A 480 -22.21 -17.50 18.98
C ALA A 480 -21.39 -17.10 20.22
N SER A 481 -21.04 -18.10 21.03
CA SER A 481 -20.33 -17.92 22.29
C SER A 481 -18.81 -17.74 22.11
N SER A 482 -18.28 -18.13 20.94
CA SER A 482 -16.86 -18.05 20.61
C SER A 482 -16.62 -17.74 19.12
N VAL A 483 -15.39 -17.37 18.79
CA VAL A 483 -14.96 -17.15 17.41
C VAL A 483 -15.01 -18.46 16.62
N GLU A 484 -14.60 -19.57 17.23
CA GLU A 484 -14.62 -20.91 16.65
C GLU A 484 -16.05 -21.32 16.28
N GLU A 485 -17.02 -21.09 17.16
CA GLU A 485 -18.44 -21.36 16.91
C GLU A 485 -18.97 -20.50 15.76
N ALA A 486 -18.64 -19.20 15.74
CA ALA A 486 -19.05 -18.30 14.67
C ALA A 486 -18.47 -18.70 13.30
N LEU A 487 -17.20 -19.13 13.26
CA LEU A 487 -16.56 -19.64 12.05
C LEU A 487 -17.19 -20.96 11.60
N GLU A 488 -17.58 -21.85 12.50
CA GLU A 488 -18.28 -23.09 12.15
C GLU A 488 -19.68 -22.84 11.59
N ILE A 489 -20.42 -21.87 12.16
CA ILE A 489 -21.71 -21.42 11.61
C ILE A 489 -21.52 -20.92 10.17
N ALA A 490 -20.52 -20.06 9.95
CA ALA A 490 -20.21 -19.55 8.61
C ALA A 490 -19.76 -20.65 7.65
N ARG A 491 -18.94 -21.60 8.11
CA ARG A 491 -18.49 -22.78 7.35
C ARG A 491 -19.66 -23.65 6.91
N THR A 492 -20.59 -23.93 7.81
CA THR A 492 -21.79 -24.73 7.51
C THR A 492 -22.64 -24.06 6.42
N SER A 493 -22.69 -22.73 6.37
CA SER A 493 -23.38 -21.99 5.32
C SER A 493 -22.78 -22.17 3.92
N LEU A 494 -21.52 -22.58 3.79
CA LEU A 494 -20.92 -22.94 2.49
C LEU A 494 -21.56 -24.19 1.89
N GLN A 495 -21.89 -25.16 2.74
CA GLN A 495 -22.45 -26.45 2.31
C GLN A 495 -23.91 -26.34 1.91
N ALA A 496 -24.66 -25.41 2.51
CA ALA A 496 -26.06 -25.15 2.19
C ALA A 496 -26.26 -24.29 0.92
N ALA A 497 -25.18 -23.78 0.32
CA ALA A 497 -25.20 -22.97 -0.91
C ALA A 497 -25.10 -23.82 -2.19
N PHE A 498 -24.89 -25.13 -2.05
CA PHE A 498 -24.97 -26.14 -3.11
C PHE A 498 -26.23 -26.98 -2.91
#